data_AF-A0A2V6E078-F1
#
_entry.id   AF-A0A2V6E078-F1
#
_cell.length_a   1.000
_cell.length_b   1.000
_cell.length_c   1.000
_cell.angle_alpha   90.00
_cell.angle_beta   90.00
_cell.angle_gamma   90.00
#
_symmetry.space_group_name_H-M   'P 1'
#
loop_
_entity.id
_entity.type
_entity.pdbx_description
1 polymer ?
#
loop_
_entity_poly.entity_id
_entity_poly.type
_entity_poly.pdbx_seq_one_letter_code
_entity_poly.pdbx_strand_id
1 'polypeptide(L)'
;MFVAKTIREFVFRELLSPEIVEDEEALGMVSHYSRLFGGPFAGHDETHLRELSMRMKDIPQNRRGRPRRGDLAPSGFVYLGQFLDHDLTRDETRLEHAAAAPERTRNFHAPRLNLESVYGNGPQKSPDLYDHSERGSETFLLGHTEALLREQIPSTPDDFYRPNGRALLADHRNDQHLILAQLHIVFLQFHNRMVDYIKGGGATEEAFPNETIFETARRLAVWHYQWIIRNEFLKWFILPEILADIEKDGPRFFKPFSGENIPALPIEFTQAAFRFGHSMVQPQYDINCWVGVLRLRDLIRKTRPNQTGESLPADRVVDWNRFTLTWGGNANFAENIDPIISEDMFNLPTAAMPFFSKVRPPPLPEMTLLRGSRIGLPSGQEACRAVDVEPLTSAQIGFDDDGNEFLRARGMNERTPLWYYLLREAEVRGIRRFRGGECLGPLGSRIVAEVLLGVMDADPGHYLNVDPNWRPLTVVFGGSSEPRQIDSLRRFVAFAKNRHPL
;
A
#
# COMPACT_ATOMS: atom_id res chain seq x y z
N MET A 1 -3.03 28.60 -29.47
CA MET A 1 -3.69 28.57 -28.14
C MET A 1 -5.05 27.87 -28.13
N PHE A 2 -5.79 27.82 -29.24
CA PHE A 2 -7.09 27.11 -29.33
C PHE A 2 -6.95 25.58 -29.48
N VAL A 3 -5.90 25.10 -30.18
CA VAL A 3 -5.66 23.67 -30.45
C VAL A 3 -5.28 22.85 -29.19
N ALA A 4 -4.60 23.46 -28.21
CA ALA A 4 -4.21 22.80 -26.95
C ALA A 4 -5.39 22.61 -25.98
N LYS A 5 -6.48 23.38 -26.14
CA LYS A 5 -7.69 23.24 -25.34
C LYS A 5 -8.55 22.07 -25.83
N THR A 6 -8.59 21.87 -27.15
CA THR A 6 -9.33 20.78 -27.81
C THR A 6 -8.74 19.40 -27.52
N ILE A 7 -7.41 19.25 -27.42
CA ILE A 7 -6.76 17.97 -27.07
C ILE A 7 -7.03 17.60 -25.60
N ARG A 8 -7.08 18.58 -24.69
CA ARG A 8 -7.38 18.35 -23.27
C ARG A 8 -8.83 17.92 -23.04
N GLU A 9 -9.77 18.46 -23.83
CA GLU A 9 -11.17 18.01 -23.83
C GLU A 9 -11.32 16.66 -24.53
N PHE A 10 -10.56 16.37 -25.59
CA PHE A 10 -10.64 15.09 -26.31
C PHE A 10 -10.14 13.91 -25.47
N VAL A 11 -8.99 14.04 -24.78
CA VAL A 11 -8.45 12.99 -23.91
C VAL A 11 -9.35 12.72 -22.68
N PHE A 12 -10.03 13.76 -22.17
CA PHE A 12 -10.97 13.59 -21.05
C PHE A 12 -12.32 13.00 -21.47
N ARG A 13 -12.71 13.16 -22.75
CA ARG A 13 -13.98 12.64 -23.28
C ARG A 13 -13.88 11.20 -23.77
N GLU A 14 -12.73 10.76 -24.26
CA GLU A 14 -12.53 9.35 -24.64
C GLU A 14 -12.31 8.43 -23.44
N LEU A 15 -11.79 8.92 -22.31
CA LEU A 15 -11.71 8.12 -21.07
C LEU A 15 -13.07 7.90 -20.38
N LEU A 16 -14.13 8.57 -20.86
CA LEU A 16 -15.48 8.54 -20.30
C LEU A 16 -16.56 8.55 -21.41
N SER A 17 -16.29 7.95 -22.57
CA SER A 17 -17.38 7.73 -23.52
C SER A 17 -18.29 6.62 -22.96
N PRO A 18 -19.62 6.80 -22.96
CA PRO A 18 -20.56 5.77 -22.49
C PRO A 18 -20.36 4.43 -23.23
N GLU A 19 -19.97 4.48 -24.50
CA GLU A 19 -19.73 3.31 -25.36
C GLU A 19 -18.49 2.50 -24.93
N ILE A 20 -17.41 3.13 -24.45
CA ILE A 20 -16.23 2.40 -23.93
C ILE A 20 -16.52 1.78 -22.56
N VAL A 21 -17.33 2.46 -21.74
CA VAL A 21 -17.71 1.96 -20.41
C VAL A 21 -18.62 0.73 -20.52
N GLU A 22 -19.55 0.70 -21.49
CA GLU A 22 -20.40 -0.45 -21.75
C GLU A 22 -19.60 -1.66 -22.27
N ASP A 23 -18.58 -1.46 -23.12
CA ASP A 23 -17.68 -2.52 -23.58
C ASP A 23 -16.75 -3.04 -22.45
N GLU A 24 -16.25 -2.18 -21.55
CA GLU A 24 -15.44 -2.59 -20.39
C GLU A 24 -16.24 -3.35 -19.33
N GLU A 25 -17.51 -2.97 -19.09
CA GLU A 25 -18.43 -3.72 -18.23
C GLU A 25 -18.78 -5.09 -18.82
N ALA A 26 -19.02 -5.17 -20.13
CA ALA A 26 -19.29 -6.41 -20.84
C ALA A 26 -18.09 -7.39 -20.86
N LEU A 27 -16.86 -6.86 -20.80
CA LEU A 27 -15.61 -7.63 -20.73
C LEU A 27 -15.18 -8.00 -19.30
N GLY A 28 -15.96 -7.61 -18.27
CA GLY A 28 -15.62 -7.90 -16.87
C GLY A 28 -14.39 -7.15 -16.35
N MET A 29 -14.03 -6.03 -17.01
CA MET A 29 -12.83 -5.22 -16.70
C MET A 29 -13.09 -4.12 -15.67
N VAL A 30 -14.34 -3.94 -15.24
CA VAL A 30 -14.73 -2.93 -14.23
C VAL A 30 -14.95 -3.62 -12.88
N SER A 31 -14.10 -3.30 -11.89
CA SER A 31 -14.30 -3.76 -10.52
C SER A 31 -14.97 -2.68 -9.67
N HIS A 32 -15.67 -3.10 -8.62
CA HIS A 32 -16.43 -2.23 -7.72
C HIS A 32 -16.05 -2.45 -6.25
N TYR A 33 -16.79 -1.86 -5.31
CA TYR A 33 -16.68 -2.20 -3.90
C TYR A 33 -17.91 -2.98 -3.41
N SER A 34 -17.71 -3.82 -2.42
CA SER A 34 -18.75 -4.69 -1.83
C SER A 34 -18.78 -4.52 -0.31
N ARG A 35 -19.59 -5.32 0.37
CA ARG A 35 -19.71 -5.33 1.83
C ARG A 35 -19.47 -6.73 2.34
N LEU A 36 -18.56 -6.88 3.29
CA LEU A 36 -18.26 -8.16 3.91
C LEU A 36 -19.34 -8.58 4.90
N PHE A 37 -19.93 -7.63 5.63
CA PHE A 37 -20.87 -7.90 6.73
C PHE A 37 -22.30 -7.40 6.47
N GLY A 38 -22.66 -7.12 5.22
CA GLY A 38 -23.96 -6.55 4.85
C GLY A 38 -24.05 -5.04 5.10
N GLY A 39 -25.28 -4.52 5.27
CA GLY A 39 -25.55 -3.08 5.44
C GLY A 39 -26.42 -2.50 4.31
N PRO A 40 -26.49 -1.15 4.17
CA PRO A 40 -25.72 -0.15 4.90
C PRO A 40 -26.07 -0.08 6.39
N PHE A 41 -25.07 0.17 7.23
CA PHE A 41 -25.27 0.39 8.67
C PHE A 41 -25.53 1.87 8.97
N ALA A 42 -26.14 2.14 10.12
CA ALA A 42 -26.42 3.51 10.54
C ALA A 42 -25.11 4.28 10.80
N GLY A 43 -24.98 5.43 10.15
CA GLY A 43 -23.88 6.37 10.34
C GLY A 43 -23.90 7.00 11.74
N HIS A 44 -22.85 7.76 12.04
CA HIS A 44 -22.70 8.49 13.30
C HIS A 44 -22.88 9.98 13.07
N ASP A 45 -23.21 10.71 14.14
CA ASP A 45 -23.22 12.17 14.11
C ASP A 45 -21.85 12.70 13.66
N GLU A 46 -21.84 13.48 12.59
CA GLU A 46 -20.57 13.93 12.00
C GLU A 46 -19.82 14.95 12.89
N THR A 47 -20.50 15.68 13.77
CA THR A 47 -19.85 16.57 14.74
C THR A 47 -19.05 15.74 15.74
N HIS A 48 -19.65 14.67 16.26
CA HIS A 48 -18.95 13.74 17.15
C HIS A 48 -17.76 13.06 16.45
N LEU A 49 -17.86 12.70 15.16
CA LEU A 49 -16.75 12.13 14.40
C LEU A 49 -15.59 13.13 14.25
N ARG A 50 -15.88 14.42 14.04
CA ARG A 50 -14.86 15.47 13.98
C ARG A 50 -14.16 15.64 15.32
N GLU A 51 -14.91 15.68 16.41
CA GLU A 51 -14.35 15.74 17.77
C GLU A 51 -13.48 14.51 18.09
N LEU A 52 -13.93 13.30 17.71
CA LEU A 52 -13.15 12.07 17.87
C LEU A 52 -11.86 12.14 17.06
N SER A 53 -11.93 12.59 15.81
CA SER A 53 -10.76 12.72 14.93
C SER A 53 -9.68 13.64 15.53
N MET A 54 -10.08 14.75 16.16
CA MET A 54 -9.13 15.66 16.83
C MET A 54 -8.44 15.02 18.04
N ARG A 55 -9.11 14.11 18.74
CA ARG A 55 -8.50 13.33 19.85
C ARG A 55 -7.48 12.30 19.37
N MET A 56 -7.49 11.94 18.09
CA MET A 56 -6.52 11.01 17.51
C MET A 56 -5.16 11.67 17.21
N LYS A 57 -4.97 12.98 17.41
CA LYS A 57 -3.69 13.64 17.12
C LYS A 57 -2.62 13.29 18.17
N ASP A 58 -1.41 12.96 17.73
CA ASP A 58 -0.22 12.85 18.59
C ASP A 58 0.22 14.24 19.10
N ILE A 59 -0.38 14.66 20.19
CA ILE A 59 -0.02 15.85 20.97
C ILE A 59 0.56 15.40 22.32
N PRO A 60 1.37 16.22 23.02
CA PRO A 60 1.95 15.83 24.31
C PRO A 60 0.96 15.25 25.33
N GLN A 61 -0.30 15.72 25.33
CA GLN A 61 -1.37 15.22 26.18
C GLN A 61 -1.81 13.78 25.84
N ASN A 62 -1.78 13.41 24.57
CA ASN A 62 -2.23 12.10 24.06
C ASN A 62 -1.05 11.17 23.74
N ARG A 63 0.18 11.67 23.85
CA ARG A 63 1.39 10.96 23.44
C ARG A 63 1.57 9.72 24.33
N ARG A 64 1.52 8.55 23.69
CA ARG A 64 1.88 7.29 24.35
C ARG A 64 3.37 7.04 24.20
N GLY A 65 3.97 6.37 25.19
CA GLY A 65 5.36 5.94 25.10
C GLY A 65 5.51 4.95 23.95
N ARG A 66 6.07 5.40 22.83
CA ARG A 66 6.27 4.57 21.63
C ARG A 66 7.65 3.90 21.69
N PRO A 67 7.70 2.56 21.78
CA PRO A 67 8.96 1.83 21.84
C PRO A 67 9.72 1.90 20.51
N ARG A 68 10.92 2.49 20.56
CA ARG A 68 11.79 2.73 19.40
C ARG A 68 12.74 1.56 19.07
N ARG A 69 12.35 0.31 19.36
CA ARG A 69 13.23 -0.87 19.22
C ARG A 69 12.59 -1.93 18.32
N GLY A 70 13.44 -2.78 17.72
CA GLY A 70 13.14 -3.70 16.61
C GLY A 70 12.17 -4.86 16.85
N ASP A 71 11.18 -4.68 17.73
CA ASP A 71 10.08 -5.63 17.90
C ASP A 71 8.94 -5.40 16.88
N LEU A 72 8.87 -4.18 16.33
CA LEU A 72 7.92 -3.76 15.30
C LEU A 72 8.46 -4.05 13.90
N ALA A 73 7.56 -4.08 12.91
CA ALA A 73 7.93 -4.29 11.52
C ALA A 73 8.91 -3.20 11.05
N PRO A 74 9.94 -3.54 10.24
CA PRO A 74 10.72 -2.53 9.54
C PRO A 74 9.81 -1.60 8.72
N SER A 75 10.10 -0.30 8.67
CA SER A 75 9.23 0.68 7.99
C SER A 75 9.06 0.39 6.49
N GLY A 76 9.95 -0.39 5.87
CA GLY A 76 9.74 -0.90 4.51
C GLY A 76 8.42 -1.64 4.33
N PHE A 77 7.94 -2.36 5.36
CA PHE A 77 6.64 -3.02 5.33
C PHE A 77 5.45 -2.06 5.45
N VAL A 78 5.63 -0.90 6.11
CA VAL A 78 4.61 0.16 6.14
C VAL A 78 4.36 0.69 4.72
N TYR A 79 5.46 1.02 4.01
CA TYR A 79 5.38 1.54 2.64
C TYR A 79 5.04 0.44 1.63
N LEU A 80 5.39 -0.82 1.87
CA LEU A 80 4.89 -1.95 1.10
C LEU A 80 3.38 -2.12 1.26
N GLY A 81 2.83 -1.88 2.45
CA GLY A 81 1.38 -1.88 2.69
C GLY A 81 0.66 -0.80 1.90
N GLN A 82 1.23 0.42 1.86
CA GLN A 82 0.69 1.50 1.01
C GLN A 82 0.81 1.16 -0.49
N PHE A 83 1.93 0.59 -0.92
CA PHE A 83 2.12 0.16 -2.31
C PHE A 83 1.12 -0.94 -2.70
N LEU A 84 0.86 -1.89 -1.81
CA LEU A 84 -0.15 -2.95 -1.97
C LEU A 84 -1.56 -2.36 -2.10
N ASP A 85 -1.92 -1.39 -1.24
CA ASP A 85 -3.21 -0.69 -1.34
C ASP A 85 -3.40 -0.02 -2.72
N HIS A 86 -2.34 0.57 -3.25
CA HIS A 86 -2.36 1.19 -4.58
C HIS A 86 -2.46 0.17 -5.72
N ASP A 87 -2.00 -1.07 -5.52
CA ASP A 87 -2.13 -2.15 -6.51
C ASP A 87 -3.55 -2.74 -6.50
N LEU A 88 -4.18 -2.85 -5.33
CA LEU A 88 -5.53 -3.42 -5.19
C LEU A 88 -6.66 -2.44 -5.48
N THR A 89 -6.47 -1.15 -5.14
CA THR A 89 -7.57 -0.20 -5.02
C THR A 89 -7.28 1.13 -5.68
N ARG A 90 -8.30 1.71 -6.30
CA ARG A 90 -8.31 3.09 -6.78
C ARG A 90 -9.74 3.62 -6.76
N ASP A 91 -10.14 4.18 -5.62
CA ASP A 91 -11.38 4.95 -5.44
C ASP A 91 -11.11 6.44 -5.68
N GLU A 92 -11.71 7.00 -6.74
CA GLU A 92 -11.60 8.42 -7.07
C GLU A 92 -12.75 9.28 -6.52
N THR A 93 -13.64 8.68 -5.72
CA THR A 93 -14.80 9.37 -5.14
C THR A 93 -14.33 10.39 -4.11
N ARG A 94 -14.77 11.64 -4.25
CA ARG A 94 -14.51 12.69 -3.25
C ARG A 94 -15.36 12.49 -2.00
N LEU A 95 -14.89 13.01 -0.87
CA LEU A 95 -15.61 12.87 0.40
C LEU A 95 -17.02 13.46 0.35
N GLU A 96 -17.22 14.57 -0.38
CA GLU A 96 -18.56 15.16 -0.58
C GLU A 96 -19.55 14.26 -1.33
N HIS A 97 -19.05 13.27 -2.08
CA HIS A 97 -19.86 12.33 -2.86
C HIS A 97 -19.86 10.92 -2.25
N ALA A 98 -19.22 10.72 -1.09
CA ALA A 98 -19.28 9.45 -0.39
C ALA A 98 -20.73 9.17 0.03
N ALA A 99 -21.25 8.02 -0.40
CA ALA A 99 -22.64 7.63 -0.18
C ALA A 99 -22.75 6.15 0.17
N ALA A 100 -23.89 5.75 0.72
CA ALA A 100 -24.14 4.41 1.26
C ALA A 100 -24.28 3.28 0.20
N ALA A 101 -23.95 3.54 -1.06
CA ALA A 101 -24.03 2.60 -2.18
C ALA A 101 -22.63 2.31 -2.78
N PRO A 102 -21.70 1.72 -2.00
CA PRO A 102 -20.33 1.43 -2.46
C PRO A 102 -20.28 0.48 -3.67
N GLU A 103 -21.31 -0.32 -3.88
CA GLU A 103 -21.48 -1.19 -5.06
C GLU A 103 -21.57 -0.42 -6.38
N ARG A 104 -21.82 0.89 -6.33
CA ARG A 104 -21.79 1.78 -7.50
C ARG A 104 -20.47 2.53 -7.64
N THR A 105 -19.57 2.39 -6.67
CA THR A 105 -18.26 3.03 -6.70
C THR A 105 -17.31 2.13 -7.48
N ARG A 106 -16.83 2.63 -8.61
CA ARG A 106 -15.81 1.96 -9.41
C ARG A 106 -14.48 1.92 -8.67
N ASN A 107 -13.86 0.76 -8.69
CA ASN A 107 -12.44 0.58 -8.42
C ASN A 107 -11.71 0.52 -9.78
N PHE A 108 -10.82 1.49 -10.00
CA PHE A 108 -10.10 1.62 -11.28
C PHE A 108 -8.89 0.67 -11.42
N HIS A 109 -8.61 -0.16 -10.41
CA HIS A 109 -7.65 -1.25 -10.50
C HIS A 109 -8.35 -2.60 -10.47
N ALA A 110 -7.71 -3.61 -11.05
CA ALA A 110 -8.13 -4.99 -10.81
C ALA A 110 -7.90 -5.35 -9.32
N PRO A 111 -8.82 -6.05 -8.65
CA PRO A 111 -8.63 -6.52 -7.29
C PRO A 111 -7.70 -7.73 -7.26
N ARG A 112 -6.45 -7.53 -7.69
CA ARG A 112 -5.38 -8.53 -7.83
C ARG A 112 -4.04 -7.93 -7.42
N LEU A 113 -3.13 -8.79 -6.97
CA LEU A 113 -1.76 -8.41 -6.63
C LEU A 113 -0.84 -8.74 -7.81
N ASN A 114 -1.02 -8.02 -8.90
CA ASN A 114 -0.41 -8.30 -10.21
C ASN A 114 0.54 -7.18 -10.69
N LEU A 115 0.85 -6.21 -9.82
CA LEU A 115 1.71 -5.07 -10.11
C LEU A 115 1.20 -4.21 -11.28
N GLU A 116 -0.13 -4.13 -11.49
CA GLU A 116 -0.73 -3.22 -12.49
C GLU A 116 -0.29 -1.77 -12.25
N SER A 117 -0.11 -1.37 -11.00
CA SER A 117 0.40 -0.06 -10.63
C SER A 117 1.82 0.23 -11.15
N VAL A 118 2.59 -0.79 -11.54
CA VAL A 118 3.95 -0.74 -12.11
C VAL A 118 3.92 -0.96 -13.62
N TYR A 119 3.33 -2.07 -14.07
CA TYR A 119 3.36 -2.51 -15.46
C TYR A 119 2.37 -1.76 -16.37
N GLY A 120 1.38 -1.09 -15.78
CA GLY A 120 0.24 -0.57 -16.53
C GLY A 120 -0.39 -1.66 -17.40
N ASN A 121 -0.73 -1.30 -18.63
CA ASN A 121 -1.31 -2.24 -19.59
C ASN A 121 -0.26 -3.00 -20.43
N GLY A 122 1.01 -2.98 -20.00
CA GLY A 122 2.14 -3.62 -20.69
C GLY A 122 2.75 -2.78 -21.83
N PRO A 123 3.87 -3.23 -22.44
CA PRO A 123 4.66 -2.44 -23.39
C PRO A 123 3.92 -1.97 -24.64
N GLN A 124 2.93 -2.72 -25.11
CA GLN A 124 2.17 -2.38 -26.32
C GLN A 124 1.09 -1.32 -26.06
N LYS A 125 0.48 -1.33 -24.86
CA LYS A 125 -0.62 -0.41 -24.49
C LYS A 125 -0.17 0.75 -23.59
N SER A 126 0.99 0.63 -22.96
CA SER A 126 1.62 1.66 -22.13
C SER A 126 3.08 1.85 -22.55
N PRO A 127 3.38 2.10 -23.84
CA PRO A 127 4.74 2.11 -24.36
C PRO A 127 5.64 3.14 -23.69
N ASP A 128 5.09 4.27 -23.23
CA ASP A 128 5.86 5.35 -22.62
C ASP A 128 6.58 4.94 -21.31
N LEU A 129 6.24 3.80 -20.71
CA LEU A 129 6.91 3.28 -19.51
C LEU A 129 8.19 2.49 -19.82
N TYR A 130 8.38 2.05 -21.07
CA TYR A 130 9.37 1.05 -21.46
C TYR A 130 10.41 1.59 -22.43
N ASP A 131 11.61 1.01 -22.41
CA ASP A 131 12.69 1.31 -23.34
C ASP A 131 12.44 0.54 -24.66
N HIS A 132 12.35 1.27 -25.77
CA HIS A 132 12.11 0.70 -27.12
C HIS A 132 13.38 0.56 -27.95
N SER A 133 14.56 0.85 -27.38
CA SER A 133 15.83 0.62 -28.07
C SER A 133 16.05 -0.88 -28.29
N GLU A 134 16.81 -1.26 -29.33
CA GLU A 134 17.12 -2.68 -29.61
C GLU A 134 17.72 -3.40 -28.40
N ARG A 135 18.50 -2.68 -27.57
CA ARG A 135 19.13 -3.20 -26.36
C ARG A 135 18.17 -3.27 -25.17
N GLY A 136 17.15 -2.40 -25.13
CA GLY A 136 16.27 -2.18 -23.98
C GLY A 136 14.83 -2.67 -24.13
N SER A 137 14.44 -3.24 -25.28
CA SER A 137 13.07 -3.60 -25.73
C SER A 137 12.17 -4.41 -24.79
N GLU A 138 12.63 -4.76 -23.59
CA GLU A 138 11.90 -5.50 -22.57
C GLU A 138 12.11 -4.91 -21.16
N THR A 139 12.60 -3.68 -21.04
CA THR A 139 12.94 -3.05 -19.76
C THR A 139 12.17 -1.76 -19.57
N PHE A 140 11.99 -1.34 -18.32
CA PHE A 140 11.45 -0.04 -17.97
C PHE A 140 12.47 1.07 -18.18
N LEU A 141 11.98 2.26 -18.53
CA LEU A 141 12.77 3.48 -18.49
C LEU A 141 13.06 3.88 -17.04
N LEU A 142 14.34 4.09 -16.73
CA LEU A 142 14.79 4.66 -15.46
C LEU A 142 15.28 6.08 -15.69
N GLY A 143 14.93 6.97 -14.75
CA GLY A 143 15.49 8.30 -14.68
C GLY A 143 16.76 8.30 -13.83
N HIS A 144 17.48 9.41 -13.93
CA HIS A 144 18.74 9.60 -13.23
C HIS A 144 18.60 10.66 -12.14
N THR A 145 19.20 10.40 -10.98
CA THR A 145 19.31 11.37 -9.90
C THR A 145 20.18 12.56 -10.34
N GLU A 146 19.93 13.72 -9.75
CA GLU A 146 20.80 14.88 -9.92
C GLU A 146 22.11 14.67 -9.14
N ALA A 147 23.24 14.65 -9.85
CA ALA A 147 24.55 14.52 -9.23
C ALA A 147 24.88 15.74 -8.36
N LEU A 148 25.49 15.50 -7.20
CA LEU A 148 25.90 16.55 -6.27
C LEU A 148 27.42 16.68 -6.29
N LEU A 149 27.90 17.65 -7.08
CA LEU A 149 29.32 17.81 -7.38
C LEU A 149 30.17 18.20 -6.16
N ARG A 150 29.61 18.98 -5.23
CA ARG A 150 30.35 19.42 -4.02
C ARG A 150 30.55 18.27 -3.04
N GLU A 151 29.53 17.44 -2.89
CA GLU A 151 29.48 16.28 -2.02
C GLU A 151 30.09 15.02 -2.68
N GLN A 152 30.45 15.11 -3.97
CA GLN A 152 31.00 14.03 -4.79
C GLN A 152 30.06 12.81 -4.88
N ILE A 153 28.75 13.06 -4.94
CA ILE A 153 27.74 12.00 -5.06
C ILE A 153 27.32 11.92 -6.53
N PRO A 154 27.62 10.82 -7.24
CA PRO A 154 27.32 10.69 -8.66
C PRO A 154 25.82 10.53 -8.92
N SER A 155 25.43 10.81 -10.16
CA SER A 155 24.10 10.44 -10.66
C SER A 155 23.96 8.92 -10.73
N THR A 156 22.78 8.42 -10.40
CA THR A 156 22.43 6.99 -10.36
C THR A 156 21.03 6.78 -10.97
N PRO A 157 20.70 5.60 -11.51
CA PRO A 157 19.39 5.31 -12.09
C PRO A 157 18.32 5.03 -11.01
N ASP A 158 18.27 5.88 -9.98
CA ASP A 158 17.45 5.76 -8.77
C ASP A 158 16.30 6.79 -8.73
N ASP A 159 15.85 7.32 -9.87
CA ASP A 159 14.65 8.16 -9.98
C ASP A 159 13.76 7.72 -11.15
N PHE A 160 12.53 8.19 -11.18
CA PHE A 160 11.63 7.97 -12.31
C PHE A 160 12.14 8.68 -13.54
N TYR A 161 11.90 8.11 -14.71
CA TYR A 161 12.11 8.82 -15.96
C TYR A 161 11.13 10.01 -16.03
N ARG A 162 11.67 11.22 -16.21
CA ARG A 162 10.95 12.49 -16.08
C ARG A 162 11.05 13.36 -17.33
N PRO A 163 10.44 12.97 -18.47
CA PRO A 163 10.38 13.86 -19.62
C PRO A 163 9.60 15.12 -19.22
N ASN A 164 10.24 16.28 -19.40
CA ASN A 164 9.70 17.58 -19.00
C ASN A 164 9.32 17.67 -17.51
N GLY A 165 10.06 16.97 -16.63
CA GLY A 165 9.88 17.03 -15.19
C GLY A 165 8.69 16.23 -14.62
N ARG A 166 7.95 15.47 -15.43
CA ARG A 166 6.84 14.64 -14.95
C ARG A 166 7.26 13.18 -14.89
N ALA A 167 7.14 12.53 -13.73
CA ALA A 167 7.41 11.09 -13.64
C ALA A 167 6.48 10.31 -14.57
N LEU A 168 7.04 9.36 -15.31
CA LEU A 168 6.28 8.34 -16.01
C LEU A 168 6.15 7.10 -15.12
N LEU A 169 4.91 6.78 -14.78
CA LEU A 169 4.50 5.61 -14.00
C LEU A 169 3.00 5.37 -14.24
N ALA A 170 2.55 4.12 -14.10
CA ALA A 170 1.15 3.75 -14.33
C ALA A 170 0.21 4.32 -13.25
N ASP A 171 0.60 4.21 -11.96
CA ASP A 171 -0.13 4.85 -10.86
C ASP A 171 0.66 6.00 -10.23
N HIS A 172 0.23 7.23 -10.51
CA HIS A 172 0.85 8.46 -10.02
C HIS A 172 0.86 8.62 -8.49
N ARG A 173 0.01 7.88 -7.75
CA ARG A 173 0.03 7.91 -6.28
C ARG A 173 1.36 7.40 -5.72
N ASN A 174 2.06 6.56 -6.47
CA ASN A 174 3.38 6.05 -6.09
C ASN A 174 4.50 7.10 -6.15
N ASP A 175 4.32 8.28 -6.78
CA ASP A 175 5.30 9.39 -6.75
C ASP A 175 4.97 10.45 -5.67
N GLN A 176 3.96 10.25 -4.80
CA GLN A 176 3.55 11.26 -3.81
C GLN A 176 4.52 11.42 -2.62
N HIS A 177 5.30 10.38 -2.31
CA HIS A 177 6.16 10.32 -1.14
C HIS A 177 7.49 9.66 -1.49
N LEU A 178 8.63 10.22 -1.04
CA LEU A 178 9.97 9.75 -1.43
C LEU A 178 10.18 8.25 -1.22
N ILE A 179 9.82 7.72 -0.04
CA ILE A 179 10.05 6.31 0.28
C ILE A 179 9.19 5.39 -0.60
N LEU A 180 7.96 5.78 -0.91
CA LEU A 180 7.06 5.03 -1.80
C LEU A 180 7.56 5.08 -3.26
N ALA A 181 7.99 6.26 -3.72
CA ALA A 181 8.61 6.46 -5.02
C ALA A 181 9.84 5.57 -5.19
N GLN A 182 10.72 5.54 -4.19
CA GLN A 182 11.90 4.68 -4.20
C GLN A 182 11.54 3.19 -4.17
N LEU A 183 10.45 2.80 -3.49
CA LEU A 183 9.98 1.41 -3.49
C LEU A 183 9.52 1.00 -4.89
N HIS A 184 8.80 1.89 -5.56
CA HIS A 184 8.39 1.67 -6.94
C HIS A 184 9.61 1.54 -7.88
N ILE A 185 10.63 2.38 -7.72
CA ILE A 185 11.90 2.27 -8.46
C ILE A 185 12.57 0.92 -8.22
N VAL A 186 12.51 0.36 -6.99
CA VAL A 186 13.01 -1.00 -6.72
C VAL A 186 12.29 -2.04 -7.58
N PHE A 187 10.97 -1.96 -7.78
CA PHE A 187 10.25 -2.88 -8.66
C PHE A 187 10.66 -2.74 -10.14
N LEU A 188 10.85 -1.51 -10.63
CA LEU A 188 11.34 -1.28 -11.99
C LEU A 188 12.74 -1.87 -12.19
N GLN A 189 13.65 -1.62 -11.23
CA GLN A 189 15.00 -2.16 -11.25
C GLN A 189 15.02 -3.69 -11.09
N PHE A 190 14.13 -4.27 -10.28
CA PHE A 190 13.99 -5.72 -10.16
C PHE A 190 13.65 -6.35 -11.50
N HIS A 191 12.65 -5.80 -12.19
CA HIS A 191 12.25 -6.27 -13.52
C HIS A 191 13.40 -6.18 -14.52
N ASN A 192 14.03 -5.01 -14.64
CA ASN A 192 15.16 -4.81 -15.56
C ASN A 192 16.30 -5.78 -15.26
N ARG A 193 16.61 -5.98 -13.97
CA ARG A 193 17.66 -6.91 -13.54
C ARG A 193 17.30 -8.37 -13.81
N MET A 194 16.02 -8.73 -13.75
CA MET A 194 15.52 -10.06 -14.09
C MET A 194 15.62 -10.33 -15.59
N VAL A 195 15.29 -9.34 -16.43
CA VAL A 195 15.51 -9.41 -17.88
C VAL A 195 16.98 -9.68 -18.21
N ASP A 196 17.90 -8.93 -17.59
CA ASP A 196 19.34 -9.16 -17.75
C ASP A 196 19.78 -10.54 -17.27
N TYR A 197 19.19 -11.01 -16.15
CA TYR A 197 19.49 -12.33 -15.59
C TYR A 197 19.08 -13.46 -16.55
N ILE A 198 17.89 -13.35 -17.15
CA ILE A 198 17.36 -14.30 -18.13
C ILE A 198 18.17 -14.26 -19.43
N LYS A 199 18.48 -13.07 -19.95
CA LYS A 199 19.36 -12.92 -21.13
C LYS A 199 20.76 -13.48 -20.90
N GLY A 200 21.24 -13.45 -19.65
CA GLY A 200 22.49 -14.08 -19.22
C GLY A 200 22.42 -15.59 -18.99
N GLY A 201 21.27 -16.22 -19.21
CA GLY A 201 21.05 -17.67 -19.07
C GLY A 201 20.53 -18.13 -17.70
N GLY A 202 20.33 -17.22 -16.74
CA GLY A 202 19.74 -17.56 -15.43
C GLY A 202 18.22 -17.67 -15.49
N ALA A 203 17.62 -18.57 -14.70
CA ALA A 203 16.17 -18.78 -14.67
C ALA A 203 15.54 -19.08 -16.05
N THR A 204 16.31 -19.64 -16.99
CA THR A 204 15.80 -20.02 -18.32
C THR A 204 14.88 -21.23 -18.23
N GLU A 205 15.08 -22.07 -17.22
CA GLU A 205 14.24 -23.19 -16.82
C GLU A 205 12.85 -22.75 -16.30
N GLU A 206 12.71 -21.50 -15.89
CA GLU A 206 11.45 -20.95 -15.34
C GLU A 206 10.51 -20.45 -16.44
N ALA A 207 10.99 -20.25 -17.67
CA ALA A 207 10.20 -19.71 -18.77
C ALA A 207 9.15 -20.73 -19.24
N PHE A 208 7.90 -20.30 -19.39
CA PHE A 208 6.87 -21.15 -19.97
C PHE A 208 6.94 -21.21 -21.49
N PRO A 209 6.37 -22.25 -22.13
CA PRO A 209 6.31 -22.33 -23.58
C PRO A 209 5.67 -21.07 -24.17
N ASN A 210 6.38 -20.43 -25.10
CA ASN A 210 5.99 -19.21 -25.81
C ASN A 210 6.00 -17.90 -24.99
N GLU A 211 6.49 -17.90 -23.75
CA GLU A 211 6.73 -16.62 -23.06
C GLU A 211 7.94 -15.90 -23.66
N THR A 212 7.79 -14.60 -23.84
CA THR A 212 8.90 -13.68 -24.04
C THR A 212 9.71 -13.52 -22.75
N ILE A 213 10.91 -12.96 -22.85
CA ILE A 213 11.72 -12.65 -21.67
C ILE A 213 11.00 -11.61 -20.80
N PHE A 214 10.34 -10.64 -21.43
CA PHE A 214 9.47 -9.68 -20.72
C PHE A 214 8.38 -10.37 -19.89
N GLU A 215 7.61 -11.28 -20.49
CA GLU A 215 6.52 -11.99 -19.82
C GLU A 215 7.04 -12.85 -18.67
N THR A 216 8.15 -13.56 -18.89
CA THR A 216 8.84 -14.35 -17.86
C THR A 216 9.29 -13.46 -16.70
N ALA A 217 9.97 -12.35 -16.99
CA ALA A 217 10.47 -11.41 -15.98
C ALA A 217 9.33 -10.75 -15.19
N ARG A 218 8.23 -10.38 -15.86
CA ARG A 218 7.03 -9.83 -15.22
C ARG A 218 6.40 -10.87 -14.29
N ARG A 219 6.18 -12.10 -14.76
CA ARG A 219 5.59 -13.18 -13.96
C ARG A 219 6.42 -13.45 -12.71
N LEU A 220 7.73 -13.59 -12.85
CA LEU A 220 8.65 -13.80 -11.71
C LEU A 220 8.63 -12.63 -10.72
N ALA A 221 8.63 -11.37 -11.19
CA ALA A 221 8.52 -10.21 -10.32
C ALA A 221 7.20 -10.21 -9.52
N VAL A 222 6.08 -10.53 -10.17
CA VAL A 222 4.76 -10.67 -9.52
C VAL A 222 4.76 -11.82 -8.51
N TRP A 223 5.33 -12.97 -8.85
CA TRP A 223 5.40 -14.12 -7.95
C TRP A 223 6.26 -13.86 -6.71
N HIS A 224 7.40 -13.18 -6.86
CA HIS A 224 8.19 -12.72 -5.72
C HIS A 224 7.43 -11.72 -4.85
N TYR A 225 6.70 -10.78 -5.46
CA TYR A 225 5.84 -9.83 -4.73
C TYR A 225 4.76 -10.54 -3.92
N GLN A 226 4.01 -11.45 -4.55
CA GLN A 226 2.97 -12.26 -3.90
C GLN A 226 3.55 -13.15 -2.79
N TRP A 227 4.74 -13.74 -3.01
CA TRP A 227 5.46 -14.50 -2.00
C TRP A 227 5.77 -13.64 -0.77
N ILE A 228 6.33 -12.44 -0.96
CA ILE A 228 6.66 -11.52 0.13
C ILE A 228 5.40 -11.12 0.91
N ILE A 229 4.29 -10.88 0.21
CA ILE A 229 3.02 -10.56 0.87
C ILE A 229 2.57 -11.71 1.76
N ARG A 230 2.44 -12.91 1.18
CA ARG A 230 1.94 -14.08 1.90
C ARG A 230 2.86 -14.51 3.04
N ASN A 231 4.17 -14.54 2.79
CA ASN A 231 5.14 -15.21 3.66
C ASN A 231 5.89 -14.27 4.61
N GLU A 232 5.84 -12.95 4.40
CA GLU A 232 6.53 -11.96 5.23
C GLU A 232 5.60 -10.84 5.73
N PHE A 233 4.90 -10.14 4.83
CA PHE A 233 4.03 -9.01 5.19
C PHE A 233 2.91 -9.41 6.16
N LEU A 234 2.16 -10.48 5.86
CA LEU A 234 1.07 -10.95 6.73
C LEU A 234 1.59 -11.32 8.13
N LYS A 235 2.77 -11.93 8.24
CA LYS A 235 3.35 -12.35 9.53
C LYS A 235 3.78 -11.18 10.42
N TRP A 236 3.94 -9.98 9.86
CA TRP A 236 4.19 -8.77 10.63
C TRP A 236 2.91 -8.19 11.23
N PHE A 237 1.78 -8.29 10.54
CA PHE A 237 0.59 -7.49 10.87
C PHE A 237 -0.64 -8.29 11.29
N ILE A 238 -0.62 -9.61 11.13
CA ILE A 238 -1.73 -10.48 11.51
C ILE A 238 -1.34 -11.31 12.74
N LEU A 239 -2.29 -11.50 13.65
CA LEU A 239 -2.14 -12.40 14.78
C LEU A 239 -1.79 -13.82 14.31
N PRO A 240 -0.73 -14.45 14.86
CA PRO A 240 -0.30 -15.79 14.44
C PRO A 240 -1.41 -16.84 14.52
N GLU A 241 -2.26 -16.77 15.53
CA GLU A 241 -3.39 -17.69 15.72
C GLU A 241 -4.47 -17.53 14.65
N ILE A 242 -4.66 -16.32 14.10
CA ILE A 242 -5.61 -16.08 13.01
C ILE A 242 -5.05 -16.58 11.68
N LEU A 243 -3.74 -16.40 11.43
CA LEU A 243 -3.10 -17.00 10.26
C LEU A 243 -3.15 -18.52 10.30
N ALA A 244 -2.83 -19.12 11.46
CA ALA A 244 -2.88 -20.57 11.63
C ALA A 244 -4.30 -21.13 11.46
N ASP A 245 -5.31 -20.43 11.96
CA ASP A 245 -6.73 -20.77 11.75
C ASP A 245 -7.11 -20.74 10.26
N ILE A 246 -6.74 -19.68 9.52
CA ILE A 246 -7.03 -19.58 8.09
C ILE A 246 -6.28 -20.66 7.29
N GLU A 247 -5.02 -20.93 7.62
CA GLU A 247 -4.23 -21.98 6.97
C GLU A 247 -4.83 -23.38 7.19
N LYS A 248 -5.41 -23.62 8.36
CA LYS A 248 -5.97 -24.92 8.75
C LYS A 248 -7.41 -25.11 8.26
N ASP A 249 -8.27 -24.13 8.54
CA ASP A 249 -9.72 -24.24 8.40
C ASP A 249 -10.27 -23.37 7.25
N GLY A 250 -9.39 -22.63 6.56
CA GLY A 250 -9.74 -21.75 5.43
C GLY A 250 -10.31 -20.39 5.84
N PRO A 251 -10.48 -19.45 4.89
CA PRO A 251 -11.18 -18.19 5.16
C PRO A 251 -12.64 -18.46 5.52
N ARG A 252 -13.28 -17.56 6.29
CA ARG A 252 -14.67 -17.67 6.77
C ARG A 252 -15.65 -16.70 6.09
N PHE A 253 -15.19 -15.51 5.71
CA PHE A 253 -16.05 -14.40 5.26
C PHE A 253 -15.77 -13.98 3.81
N PHE A 254 -14.50 -13.90 3.42
CA PHE A 254 -14.11 -13.59 2.04
C PHE A 254 -13.51 -14.83 1.38
N LYS A 255 -14.31 -15.53 0.56
CA LYS A 255 -13.95 -16.84 -0.02
C LYS A 255 -14.19 -16.92 -1.54
N PRO A 256 -13.54 -16.07 -2.34
CA PRO A 256 -13.57 -16.29 -3.78
C PRO A 256 -12.93 -17.66 -4.10
N PHE A 257 -13.39 -18.31 -5.16
CA PHE A 257 -12.86 -19.59 -5.61
C PHE A 257 -11.68 -19.38 -6.58
N SER A 258 -10.80 -20.38 -6.70
CA SER A 258 -9.67 -20.30 -7.65
C SER A 258 -10.18 -20.12 -9.09
N GLY A 259 -9.62 -19.12 -9.78
CA GLY A 259 -10.03 -18.73 -11.14
C GLY A 259 -11.28 -17.85 -11.20
N GLU A 260 -11.89 -17.50 -10.06
CA GLU A 260 -13.00 -16.55 -10.02
C GLU A 260 -12.52 -15.13 -10.29
N ASN A 261 -13.25 -14.39 -11.14
CA ASN A 261 -13.02 -12.95 -11.25
C ASN A 261 -13.68 -12.27 -10.04
N ILE A 262 -12.89 -11.70 -9.14
CA ILE A 262 -13.41 -10.93 -8.00
C ILE A 262 -14.04 -9.64 -8.54
N PRO A 263 -15.37 -9.48 -8.52
CA PRO A 263 -16.00 -8.31 -9.12
C PRO A 263 -15.90 -7.09 -8.20
N ALA A 264 -15.70 -7.29 -6.89
CA ALA A 264 -15.69 -6.20 -5.93
C ALA A 264 -14.96 -6.49 -4.62
N LEU A 265 -14.18 -5.52 -4.12
CA LEU A 265 -13.48 -5.59 -2.82
C LEU A 265 -14.34 -5.04 -1.67
N PRO A 266 -14.31 -5.67 -0.47
CA PRO A 266 -15.15 -5.23 0.64
C PRO A 266 -14.68 -3.89 1.24
N ILE A 267 -15.61 -2.98 1.49
CA ILE A 267 -15.31 -1.67 2.09
C ILE A 267 -14.78 -1.76 3.53
N GLU A 268 -15.12 -2.82 4.27
CA GLU A 268 -14.58 -3.07 5.61
C GLU A 268 -13.06 -3.28 5.55
N PHE A 269 -12.55 -3.83 4.45
CA PHE A 269 -11.13 -3.92 4.17
C PHE A 269 -10.57 -2.58 3.66
N THR A 270 -11.08 -2.06 2.53
CA THR A 270 -10.46 -0.92 1.82
C THR A 270 -10.65 0.44 2.53
N GLN A 271 -11.78 0.63 3.22
CA GLN A 271 -12.15 1.91 3.85
C GLN A 271 -11.97 1.92 5.37
N ALA A 272 -11.60 0.79 5.99
CA ALA A 272 -11.30 0.71 7.41
C ALA A 272 -10.09 -0.16 7.75
N ALA A 273 -10.17 -1.49 7.59
CA ALA A 273 -9.18 -2.38 8.17
C ALA A 273 -7.80 -2.19 7.59
N PHE A 274 -7.65 -2.03 6.28
CA PHE A 274 -6.36 -1.83 5.61
C PHE A 274 -5.79 -0.41 5.75
N ARG A 275 -6.51 0.50 6.41
CA ARG A 275 -6.04 1.86 6.76
C ARG A 275 -5.27 1.91 8.08
N PHE A 276 -4.96 0.76 8.69
CA PHE A 276 -4.17 0.69 9.93
C PHE A 276 -2.76 1.28 9.76
N GLY A 277 -2.20 1.20 8.54
CA GLY A 277 -0.88 1.73 8.21
C GLY A 277 -0.70 3.23 8.50
N HIS A 278 -1.79 4.02 8.51
CA HIS A 278 -1.73 5.45 8.85
C HIS A 278 -1.24 5.73 10.28
N SER A 279 -1.43 4.80 11.21
CA SER A 279 -0.93 4.92 12.59
C SER A 279 0.57 4.63 12.70
N MET A 280 1.09 3.81 11.78
CA MET A 280 2.44 3.26 11.82
C MET A 280 3.51 4.20 11.24
N VAL A 281 3.11 5.29 10.59
CA VAL A 281 4.01 6.22 9.92
C VAL A 281 4.76 7.07 10.95
N GLN A 282 6.10 6.95 10.95
CA GLN A 282 6.96 7.78 11.80
C GLN A 282 6.92 9.27 11.38
N PRO A 283 7.11 10.19 12.34
CA PRO A 283 7.23 11.62 12.04
C PRO A 283 8.54 11.98 11.32
N GLN A 284 9.54 11.09 11.32
CA GLN A 284 10.83 11.29 10.68
C GLN A 284 11.50 9.95 10.39
N TYR A 285 12.38 9.91 9.41
CA TYR A 285 13.10 8.70 9.00
C TYR A 285 14.57 9.00 8.78
N ASP A 286 15.43 8.08 9.19
CA ASP A 286 16.85 8.11 8.86
C ASP A 286 17.06 7.53 7.45
N ILE A 287 17.25 8.38 6.44
CA ILE A 287 17.16 8.02 5.01
C ILE A 287 18.41 7.33 4.49
N ASN A 288 19.58 7.92 4.71
CA ASN A 288 20.88 7.38 4.33
C ASN A 288 22.02 8.13 5.07
N CYS A 289 23.27 7.77 4.79
CA CYS A 289 24.44 8.38 5.44
C CYS A 289 24.72 9.83 5.02
N TRP A 290 24.14 10.32 3.93
CA TRP A 290 24.37 11.65 3.38
C TRP A 290 23.46 12.69 4.04
N VAL A 291 22.14 12.47 4.02
CA VAL A 291 21.16 13.41 4.58
C VAL A 291 20.73 13.06 6.00
N GLY A 292 20.96 11.82 6.45
CA GLY A 292 20.53 11.36 7.77
C GLY A 292 19.02 11.43 7.94
N VAL A 293 18.57 12.04 9.04
CA VAL A 293 17.17 12.10 9.44
C VAL A 293 16.41 13.23 8.74
N LEU A 294 15.35 12.88 8.01
CA LEU A 294 14.39 13.82 7.42
C LEU A 294 13.01 13.69 8.06
N ARG A 295 12.29 14.81 8.22
CA ARG A 295 10.90 14.81 8.70
C ARG A 295 9.96 14.31 7.61
N LEU A 296 8.86 13.67 8.00
CA LEU A 296 7.86 13.12 7.09
C LEU A 296 7.36 14.18 6.10
N ARG A 297 7.06 15.39 6.57
CA ARG A 297 6.62 16.50 5.71
C ARG A 297 7.62 16.94 4.62
N ASP A 298 8.89 16.61 4.77
CA ASP A 298 9.95 16.92 3.80
C ASP A 298 10.18 15.77 2.81
N LEU A 299 9.59 14.59 3.08
CA LEU A 299 9.56 13.43 2.19
C LEU A 299 8.35 13.45 1.25
N ILE A 300 7.30 14.21 1.58
CA ILE A 300 6.14 14.41 0.71
C ILE A 300 6.54 15.27 -0.48
N ARG A 301 6.23 14.81 -1.69
CA ARG A 301 6.43 15.61 -2.89
C ARG A 301 5.50 16.81 -2.90
N LYS A 302 6.10 18.00 -2.99
CA LYS A 302 5.39 19.28 -3.02
C LYS A 302 4.98 19.67 -4.44
N THR A 303 5.43 18.93 -5.44
CA THR A 303 5.16 19.21 -6.85
C THR A 303 3.76 18.77 -7.25
N ARG A 304 3.03 19.70 -7.86
CA ARG A 304 1.68 19.45 -8.37
C ARG A 304 1.76 18.55 -9.62
N PRO A 305 0.74 17.73 -9.93
CA PRO A 305 0.70 16.92 -11.15
C PRO A 305 0.89 17.70 -12.48
N ASN A 306 0.69 19.03 -12.45
CA ASN A 306 0.85 19.94 -13.59
C ASN A 306 2.08 20.89 -13.46
N GLN A 307 2.98 20.67 -12.51
CA GLN A 307 4.24 21.41 -12.38
C GLN A 307 5.41 20.51 -12.76
N THR A 308 6.44 21.09 -13.35
CA THR A 308 7.71 20.39 -13.60
C THR A 308 8.31 19.97 -12.26
N GLY A 309 8.34 18.67 -12.01
CA GLY A 309 9.07 18.07 -10.91
C GLY A 309 10.57 18.15 -11.16
N GLU A 310 11.32 18.41 -10.09
CA GLU A 310 12.77 18.31 -10.10
C GLU A 310 13.18 16.84 -10.02
N SER A 311 14.32 16.51 -10.62
CA SER A 311 14.96 15.21 -10.44
C SER A 311 15.30 15.01 -8.97
N LEU A 312 15.32 13.76 -8.51
CA LEU A 312 15.74 13.43 -7.15
C LEU A 312 17.22 13.78 -6.95
N PRO A 313 17.59 14.62 -5.95
CA PRO A 313 19.00 14.81 -5.59
C PRO A 313 19.64 13.48 -5.17
N ALA A 314 20.87 13.21 -5.62
CA ALA A 314 21.52 11.91 -5.40
C ALA A 314 21.76 11.56 -3.91
N ASP A 315 21.84 12.56 -3.02
CA ASP A 315 21.92 12.36 -1.57
C ASP A 315 20.59 11.95 -0.92
N ARG A 316 19.47 11.92 -1.67
CA ARG A 316 18.14 11.53 -1.15
C ARG A 316 17.71 10.12 -1.54
N VAL A 317 18.56 9.35 -2.23
CA VAL A 317 18.29 7.93 -2.52
C VAL A 317 18.16 7.15 -1.22
N VAL A 318 17.08 6.39 -1.06
CA VAL A 318 16.82 5.63 0.17
C VAL A 318 17.83 4.51 0.35
N ASP A 319 18.48 4.46 1.52
CA ASP A 319 19.26 3.29 1.95
C ASP A 319 18.31 2.22 2.50
N TRP A 320 17.97 1.26 1.65
CA TRP A 320 17.02 0.21 1.99
C TRP A 320 17.43 -0.72 3.13
N ASN A 321 18.71 -0.78 3.52
CA ASN A 321 19.08 -1.50 4.73
C ASN A 321 18.39 -0.90 5.95
N ARG A 322 18.20 0.42 5.98
CA ARG A 322 17.50 1.13 7.05
C ARG A 322 16.00 0.89 7.07
N PHE A 323 15.43 0.28 6.04
CA PHE A 323 13.99 0.03 5.92
C PHE A 323 13.64 -1.46 5.92
N THR A 324 14.63 -2.34 5.81
CA THR A 324 14.42 -3.80 5.70
C THR A 324 15.12 -4.60 6.79
N LEU A 325 16.12 -4.04 7.47
CA LEU A 325 16.74 -4.70 8.62
C LEU A 325 15.79 -4.75 9.82
N THR A 326 15.82 -5.87 10.54
CA THR A 326 15.05 -6.06 11.77
C THR A 326 15.85 -5.74 13.03
N TRP A 327 17.08 -5.24 12.88
CA TRP A 327 17.97 -4.81 13.96
C TRP A 327 18.93 -3.70 13.49
N GLY A 328 19.57 -3.01 14.44
CA GLY A 328 20.59 -1.99 14.16
C GLY A 328 20.14 -0.56 14.49
N GLY A 329 21.08 0.27 14.93
CA GLY A 329 20.79 1.60 15.49
C GLY A 329 20.13 2.59 14.53
N ASN A 330 20.36 2.42 13.22
CA ASN A 330 19.83 3.32 12.17
C ASN A 330 18.66 2.69 11.39
N ALA A 331 18.12 1.55 11.86
CA ALA A 331 16.95 0.94 11.24
C ALA A 331 15.68 1.72 11.63
N ASN A 332 14.85 2.02 10.62
CA ASN A 332 13.54 2.60 10.78
C ASN A 332 12.52 1.47 11.00
N PHE A 333 11.83 1.51 12.14
CA PHE A 333 10.74 0.60 12.47
C PHE A 333 9.39 1.30 12.36
N ALA A 334 8.30 0.57 12.15
CA ALA A 334 6.96 1.11 12.25
C ALA A 334 6.71 1.72 13.65
N GLU A 335 5.79 2.68 13.74
CA GLU A 335 5.12 2.99 15.01
C GLU A 335 4.11 1.88 15.34
N ASN A 336 3.64 1.86 16.59
CA ASN A 336 2.57 0.95 17.02
C ASN A 336 1.28 1.18 16.19
N ILE A 337 0.48 0.13 16.04
CA ILE A 337 -0.90 0.24 15.57
C ILE A 337 -1.76 0.65 16.77
N ASP A 338 -2.01 1.94 16.88
CA ASP A 338 -2.86 2.55 17.91
C ASP A 338 -3.72 3.67 17.32
N PRO A 339 -4.74 4.18 18.03
CA PRO A 339 -5.58 5.24 17.49
C PRO A 339 -4.94 6.66 17.51
N ILE A 340 -3.62 6.78 17.71
CA ILE A 340 -2.87 8.04 17.70
C ILE A 340 -2.09 8.21 16.38
N ILE A 341 -2.34 9.32 15.69
CA ILE A 341 -1.77 9.65 14.37
C ILE A 341 -0.78 10.79 14.51
N SER A 342 0.43 10.61 13.93
CA SER A 342 1.50 11.61 13.97
C SER A 342 1.08 12.92 13.32
N GLU A 343 1.61 14.05 13.79
CA GLU A 343 1.18 15.38 13.33
C GLU A 343 1.31 15.59 11.81
N ASP A 344 2.42 15.14 11.22
CA ASP A 344 2.68 15.27 9.78
C ASP A 344 1.74 14.37 8.95
N MET A 345 1.30 13.22 9.49
CA MET A 345 0.28 12.37 8.86
C MET A 345 -1.14 12.90 9.08
N PHE A 346 -1.38 13.58 10.21
CA PHE A 346 -2.65 14.19 10.55
C PHE A 346 -3.02 15.31 9.56
N ASN A 347 -2.05 16.16 9.23
CA ASN A 347 -2.22 17.34 8.38
C ASN A 347 -1.49 17.18 7.04
N LEU A 348 -1.99 16.30 6.17
CA LEU A 348 -1.40 16.11 4.85
C LEU A 348 -1.44 17.41 4.01
N PRO A 349 -0.35 17.74 3.30
CA PRO A 349 -0.35 18.87 2.37
C PRO A 349 -1.26 18.57 1.18
N THR A 350 -1.83 19.59 0.55
CA THR A 350 -2.71 19.44 -0.62
C THR A 350 -2.06 18.65 -1.77
N ALA A 351 -0.73 18.70 -1.90
CA ALA A 351 0.02 17.96 -2.91
C ALA A 351 -0.01 16.43 -2.72
N ALA A 352 -0.27 15.95 -1.49
CA ALA A 352 -0.45 14.53 -1.20
C ALA A 352 -1.87 14.02 -1.50
N MET A 353 -2.79 14.90 -1.91
CA MET A 353 -4.17 14.50 -2.20
C MET A 353 -4.32 14.11 -3.67
N PRO A 354 -5.09 13.04 -3.98
CA PRO A 354 -5.32 12.58 -5.34
C PRO A 354 -6.14 13.57 -6.20
N PHE A 355 -6.82 14.54 -5.60
CA PHE A 355 -7.64 15.53 -6.29
C PHE A 355 -7.19 16.96 -6.04
N PHE A 356 -7.24 17.76 -7.11
CA PHE A 356 -7.05 19.21 -7.01
C PHE A 356 -8.18 19.85 -6.21
N SER A 357 -7.85 20.38 -5.03
CA SER A 357 -8.71 21.28 -4.27
C SER A 357 -7.97 22.59 -3.98
N LYS A 358 -8.67 23.72 -4.12
CA LYS A 358 -8.17 25.03 -3.65
C LYS A 358 -8.34 25.19 -2.13
N VAL A 359 -9.12 24.31 -1.50
CA VAL A 359 -9.37 24.30 -0.06
C VAL A 359 -8.44 23.29 0.59
N ARG A 360 -7.87 23.65 1.75
CA ARG A 360 -7.06 22.69 2.53
C ARG A 360 -7.94 21.48 2.87
N PRO A 361 -7.49 20.25 2.58
CA PRO A 361 -8.27 19.08 2.96
C PRO A 361 -8.45 19.05 4.49
N PRO A 362 -9.58 18.51 4.98
CA PRO A 362 -9.70 18.23 6.41
C PRO A 362 -8.63 17.20 6.83
N PRO A 363 -8.33 17.10 8.14
CA PRO A 363 -7.37 16.11 8.64
C PRO A 363 -7.66 14.68 8.17
N LEU A 364 -6.61 13.88 7.99
CA LEU A 364 -6.75 12.49 7.53
C LEU A 364 -7.70 11.65 8.40
N PRO A 365 -7.64 11.73 9.75
CA PRO A 365 -8.55 10.95 10.58
C PRO A 365 -10.01 11.40 10.42
N GLU A 366 -10.26 12.71 10.25
CA GLU A 366 -11.59 13.24 9.97
C GLU A 366 -12.13 12.67 8.66
N MET A 367 -11.34 12.74 7.57
CA MET A 367 -11.73 12.20 6.27
C MET A 367 -12.07 10.71 6.32
N THR A 368 -11.28 9.94 7.06
CA THR A 368 -11.47 8.49 7.19
C THR A 368 -12.74 8.16 7.97
N LEU A 369 -12.95 8.81 9.11
CA LEU A 369 -14.14 8.59 9.94
C LEU A 369 -15.44 9.03 9.24
N LEU A 370 -15.43 10.21 8.62
CA LEU A 370 -16.60 10.71 7.89
C LEU A 370 -16.93 9.83 6.69
N ARG A 371 -15.93 9.44 5.89
CA ARG A 371 -16.16 8.53 4.75
C ARG A 371 -16.77 7.23 5.23
N GLY A 372 -16.17 6.60 6.24
CA GLY A 372 -16.66 5.33 6.79
C GLY A 372 -18.12 5.40 7.24
N SER A 373 -18.50 6.48 7.93
CA SER A 373 -19.88 6.74 8.34
C SER A 373 -20.83 6.91 7.14
N ARG A 374 -20.44 7.73 6.14
CA ARG A 374 -21.28 8.04 4.96
C ARG A 374 -21.50 6.86 4.04
N ILE A 375 -20.50 5.99 3.90
CA ILE A 375 -20.63 4.75 3.12
C ILE A 375 -21.31 3.64 3.91
N GLY A 376 -21.73 3.89 5.16
CA GLY A 376 -22.46 2.94 5.99
C GLY A 376 -21.62 1.72 6.37
N LEU A 377 -20.36 1.92 6.79
CA LEU A 377 -19.59 0.86 7.45
C LEU A 377 -20.26 0.43 8.76
N PRO A 378 -20.15 -0.86 9.15
CA PRO A 378 -20.55 -1.29 10.47
C PRO A 378 -19.74 -0.58 11.56
N SER A 379 -20.28 -0.49 12.76
CA SER A 379 -19.46 -0.24 13.95
C SER A 379 -18.56 -1.43 14.29
N GLY A 380 -17.57 -1.21 15.14
CA GLY A 380 -16.72 -2.29 15.65
C GLY A 380 -17.53 -3.42 16.30
N GLN A 381 -18.55 -3.09 17.09
CA GLN A 381 -19.42 -4.07 17.74
C GLN A 381 -20.30 -4.83 16.73
N GLU A 382 -20.82 -4.17 15.70
CA GLU A 382 -21.58 -4.82 14.62
C GLU A 382 -20.69 -5.77 13.81
N ALA A 383 -19.46 -5.36 13.49
CA ALA A 383 -18.49 -6.18 12.79
C ALA A 383 -18.04 -7.40 13.64
N CYS A 384 -17.73 -7.19 14.92
CA CYS A 384 -17.42 -8.26 15.88
C CYS A 384 -18.54 -9.31 15.95
N ARG A 385 -19.81 -8.88 15.99
CA ARG A 385 -20.97 -9.79 15.97
C ARG A 385 -21.07 -10.57 14.66
N ALA A 386 -20.73 -9.96 13.52
CA ALA A 386 -20.76 -10.62 12.22
C ALA A 386 -19.68 -11.72 12.09
N VAL A 387 -18.55 -11.59 12.80
CA VAL A 387 -17.43 -12.55 12.72
C VAL A 387 -17.28 -13.46 13.94
N ASP A 388 -18.21 -13.38 14.89
CA ASP A 388 -18.18 -14.08 16.18
C ASP A 388 -16.87 -13.83 16.95
N VAL A 389 -16.50 -12.56 17.08
CA VAL A 389 -15.36 -12.10 17.89
C VAL A 389 -15.90 -11.30 19.07
N GLU A 390 -15.43 -11.60 20.28
CA GLU A 390 -15.78 -10.85 21.48
C GLU A 390 -15.39 -9.36 21.30
N PRO A 391 -16.31 -8.39 21.43
CA PRO A 391 -15.95 -6.99 21.26
C PRO A 391 -15.08 -6.46 22.41
N LEU A 392 -14.43 -5.32 22.21
CA LEU A 392 -13.83 -4.56 23.32
C LEU A 392 -14.93 -4.10 24.27
N THR A 393 -14.65 -4.19 25.58
CA THR A 393 -15.55 -3.65 26.61
C THR A 393 -15.58 -2.12 26.53
N SER A 394 -16.65 -1.48 27.02
CA SER A 394 -16.72 0.00 27.01
C SER A 394 -15.57 0.69 27.73
N ALA A 395 -14.93 0.06 28.73
CA ALA A 395 -13.76 0.61 29.41
C ALA A 395 -12.47 0.52 28.58
N GLN A 396 -12.43 -0.35 27.57
CA GLN A 396 -11.28 -0.56 26.69
C GLN A 396 -11.31 0.33 25.45
N ILE A 397 -12.44 0.94 25.08
CA ILE A 397 -12.55 1.66 23.80
C ILE A 397 -11.84 3.02 23.87
N GLY A 398 -12.03 3.77 24.95
CA GLY A 398 -11.30 4.99 25.20
C GLY A 398 -9.82 4.72 25.52
N PHE A 399 -9.01 5.74 25.26
CA PHE A 399 -7.59 5.77 25.60
C PHE A 399 -7.39 5.83 27.12
N ASP A 400 -8.19 6.65 27.77
CA ASP A 400 -8.18 7.04 29.16
C ASP A 400 -9.62 7.25 29.65
N ASP A 401 -9.78 7.68 30.89
CA ASP A 401 -11.10 7.92 31.49
C ASP A 401 -11.87 9.01 30.75
N ASP A 402 -11.22 10.10 30.37
CA ASP A 402 -11.81 11.20 29.59
C ASP A 402 -12.28 10.74 28.20
N GLY A 403 -11.49 9.90 27.53
CA GLY A 403 -11.84 9.31 26.25
C GLY A 403 -13.01 8.33 26.37
N ASN A 404 -13.03 7.52 27.42
CA ASN A 404 -14.15 6.63 27.72
C ASN A 404 -15.43 7.41 28.04
N GLU A 405 -15.35 8.49 28.80
CA GLU A 405 -16.48 9.39 29.05
C GLU A 405 -16.96 10.06 27.76
N PHE A 406 -16.04 10.60 26.95
CA PHE A 406 -16.36 11.23 25.66
C PHE A 406 -17.16 10.30 24.75
N LEU A 407 -16.71 9.04 24.61
CA LEU A 407 -17.36 8.03 23.79
C LEU A 407 -18.72 7.61 24.36
N ARG A 408 -18.81 7.40 25.68
CA ARG A 408 -20.06 7.04 26.38
C ARG A 408 -21.12 8.12 26.24
N ALA A 409 -20.75 9.38 26.47
CA ALA A 409 -21.67 10.52 26.35
C ALA A 409 -22.27 10.68 24.94
N ARG A 410 -21.66 10.05 23.93
CA ARG A 410 -22.07 10.12 22.51
C ARG A 410 -22.59 8.77 21.97
N GLY A 411 -22.71 7.74 22.81
CA GLY A 411 -23.09 6.38 22.41
C GLY A 411 -22.06 5.66 21.52
N MET A 412 -20.88 6.22 21.33
CA MET A 412 -19.82 5.66 20.47
C MET A 412 -19.06 4.50 21.14
N ASN A 413 -19.24 4.28 22.43
CA ASN A 413 -18.73 3.08 23.13
C ASN A 413 -19.54 1.81 22.79
N GLU A 414 -20.77 1.94 22.31
CA GLU A 414 -21.61 0.79 21.92
C GLU A 414 -21.68 0.61 20.40
N ARG A 415 -21.45 1.69 19.66
CA ARG A 415 -21.32 1.72 18.19
C ARG A 415 -20.07 2.53 17.83
N THR A 416 -18.90 1.93 17.99
CA THR A 416 -17.62 2.60 17.71
C THR A 416 -17.33 2.64 16.21
N PRO A 417 -16.88 3.77 15.61
CA PRO A 417 -16.48 3.80 14.21
C PRO A 417 -15.42 2.73 13.91
N LEU A 418 -15.63 1.92 12.85
CA LEU A 418 -14.82 0.72 12.60
C LEU A 418 -13.32 0.98 12.56
N TRP A 419 -12.86 2.00 11.82
CA TRP A 419 -11.44 2.29 11.73
C TRP A 419 -10.81 2.61 13.09
N TYR A 420 -11.47 3.45 13.90
CA TYR A 420 -11.01 3.73 15.27
C TYR A 420 -11.00 2.47 16.13
N TYR A 421 -12.07 1.67 16.06
CA TYR A 421 -12.17 0.42 16.79
C TYR A 421 -11.03 -0.54 16.46
N LEU A 422 -10.69 -0.72 15.18
CA LEU A 422 -9.63 -1.62 14.74
C LEU A 422 -8.25 -1.19 15.24
N LEU A 423 -7.98 0.12 15.26
CA LEU A 423 -6.75 0.67 15.84
C LEU A 423 -6.71 0.43 17.36
N ARG A 424 -7.83 0.59 18.05
CA ARG A 424 -7.91 0.34 19.50
C ARG A 424 -7.80 -1.15 19.82
N GLU A 425 -8.41 -2.00 19.00
CA GLU A 425 -8.34 -3.45 19.12
C GLU A 425 -6.91 -3.93 18.95
N ALA A 426 -6.18 -3.40 17.96
CA ALA A 426 -4.75 -3.65 17.80
C ALA A 426 -3.95 -3.24 19.05
N GLU A 427 -4.21 -2.05 19.58
CA GLU A 427 -3.53 -1.57 20.79
C GLU A 427 -3.82 -2.44 22.03
N VAL A 428 -5.04 -2.97 22.18
CA VAL A 428 -5.42 -3.76 23.37
C VAL A 428 -5.10 -5.25 23.23
N ARG A 429 -5.26 -5.81 22.02
CA ARG A 429 -5.25 -7.26 21.77
C ARG A 429 -4.28 -7.70 20.67
N GLY A 430 -3.70 -6.78 19.90
CA GLY A 430 -2.72 -7.04 18.85
C GLY A 430 -1.31 -7.26 19.40
N ILE A 431 -1.14 -8.29 20.23
CA ILE A 431 0.12 -8.66 20.88
C ILE A 431 0.73 -9.84 20.15
N ARG A 432 1.92 -9.66 19.56
CA ARG A 432 2.63 -10.75 18.87
C ARG A 432 3.76 -11.33 19.70
N ARG A 433 4.44 -10.48 20.47
CA ARG A 433 5.61 -10.82 21.29
C ARG A 433 5.48 -10.28 22.70
N PHE A 434 5.36 -8.96 22.85
CA PHE A 434 5.56 -8.34 24.17
C PHE A 434 4.50 -7.31 24.57
N ARG A 435 3.87 -6.63 23.60
CA ARG A 435 2.96 -5.51 23.87
C ARG A 435 1.87 -5.38 22.80
N GLY A 436 0.83 -4.62 23.13
CA GLY A 436 -0.23 -4.29 22.19
C GLY A 436 0.22 -3.29 21.11
N GLY A 437 -0.47 -3.34 19.97
CA GLY A 437 -0.18 -2.53 18.78
C GLY A 437 1.01 -3.03 17.97
N GLU A 438 1.49 -4.26 18.19
CA GLU A 438 2.53 -4.88 17.34
C GLU A 438 1.95 -5.43 16.02
N CYS A 439 0.66 -5.79 16.04
CA CYS A 439 -0.11 -6.30 14.91
C CYS A 439 -1.59 -5.92 15.07
N LEU A 440 -2.43 -6.26 14.11
CA LEU A 440 -3.88 -6.05 14.20
C LEU A 440 -4.50 -6.97 15.27
N GLY A 441 -5.58 -6.52 15.91
CA GLY A 441 -6.37 -7.38 16.81
C GLY A 441 -7.15 -8.47 16.06
N PRO A 442 -7.95 -9.30 16.76
CA PRO A 442 -8.65 -10.44 16.15
C PRO A 442 -9.55 -10.08 14.96
N LEU A 443 -10.38 -9.03 15.08
CA LEU A 443 -11.24 -8.58 13.98
C LEU A 443 -10.41 -8.03 12.81
N GLY A 444 -9.45 -7.15 13.09
CA GLY A 444 -8.61 -6.55 12.04
C GLY A 444 -7.78 -7.60 11.29
N SER A 445 -7.18 -8.52 12.04
CA SER A 445 -6.41 -9.67 11.52
C SER A 445 -7.26 -10.52 10.58
N ARG A 446 -8.50 -10.82 10.99
CA ARG A 446 -9.44 -11.63 10.20
C ARG A 446 -9.80 -10.95 8.88
N ILE A 447 -10.18 -9.67 8.91
CA ILE A 447 -10.58 -8.93 7.70
C ILE A 447 -9.40 -8.84 6.72
N VAL A 448 -8.22 -8.43 7.20
CA VAL A 448 -7.06 -8.20 6.33
C VAL A 448 -6.52 -9.51 5.75
N ALA A 449 -6.36 -10.55 6.58
CA ALA A 449 -5.80 -11.81 6.11
C ALA A 449 -6.71 -12.51 5.11
N GLU A 450 -8.02 -12.59 5.37
CA GLU A 450 -8.93 -13.29 4.45
C GLU A 450 -9.08 -12.58 3.12
N VAL A 451 -9.09 -11.24 3.09
CA VAL A 451 -9.18 -10.51 1.82
C VAL A 451 -7.91 -10.65 1.00
N LEU A 452 -6.73 -10.50 1.61
CA LEU A 452 -5.46 -10.64 0.90
C LEU A 452 -5.23 -12.08 0.41
N LEU A 453 -5.47 -13.07 1.26
CA LEU A 453 -5.35 -14.48 0.87
C LEU A 453 -6.40 -14.86 -0.16
N GLY A 454 -7.66 -14.42 -0.02
CA GLY A 454 -8.70 -14.68 -0.99
C GLY A 454 -8.41 -14.07 -2.36
N VAL A 455 -7.89 -12.83 -2.43
CA VAL A 455 -7.46 -12.22 -3.70
C VAL A 455 -6.34 -13.04 -4.36
N MET A 456 -5.36 -13.49 -3.58
CA MET A 456 -4.29 -14.35 -4.09
C MET A 456 -4.81 -15.71 -4.56
N ASP A 457 -5.70 -16.33 -3.80
CA ASP A 457 -6.26 -17.66 -4.12
C ASP A 457 -7.18 -17.61 -5.35
N ALA A 458 -7.88 -16.49 -5.59
CA ALA A 458 -8.72 -16.30 -6.77
C ALA A 458 -7.93 -15.99 -8.04
N ASP A 459 -6.77 -15.33 -7.94
CA ASP A 459 -6.02 -14.87 -9.10
C ASP A 459 -5.41 -16.06 -9.89
N PRO A 460 -5.85 -16.34 -11.13
CA PRO A 460 -5.28 -17.41 -11.94
C PRO A 460 -3.80 -17.22 -12.26
N GLY A 461 -3.26 -16.00 -12.14
CA GLY A 461 -1.83 -15.72 -12.33
C GLY A 461 -0.98 -15.90 -11.06
N HIS A 462 -1.60 -16.16 -9.91
CA HIS A 462 -0.88 -16.32 -8.65
C HIS A 462 -0.02 -17.59 -8.66
N TYR A 463 1.18 -17.53 -8.09
CA TYR A 463 2.14 -18.65 -8.15
C TYR A 463 1.55 -19.97 -7.65
N LEU A 464 0.75 -19.97 -6.57
CA LEU A 464 0.12 -21.20 -6.07
C LEU A 464 -0.94 -21.80 -7.01
N ASN A 465 -1.54 -21.00 -7.89
CA ASN A 465 -2.55 -21.47 -8.84
C ASN A 465 -1.91 -21.97 -10.15
N VAL A 466 -0.72 -21.45 -10.48
CA VAL A 466 0.00 -21.80 -11.72
C VAL A 466 1.02 -22.92 -11.48
N ASP A 467 1.88 -22.76 -10.48
CA ASP A 467 2.86 -23.75 -10.04
C ASP A 467 2.94 -23.78 -8.50
N PRO A 468 2.13 -24.64 -7.83
CA PRO A 468 2.14 -24.79 -6.37
C PRO A 468 3.51 -25.16 -5.77
N ASN A 469 4.41 -25.73 -6.57
CA ASN A 469 5.74 -26.12 -6.14
C ASN A 469 6.77 -25.03 -6.35
N TRP A 470 6.42 -23.94 -7.05
CA TRP A 470 7.31 -22.82 -7.25
C TRP A 470 7.85 -22.29 -5.92
N ARG A 471 9.13 -21.94 -5.93
CA ARG A 471 9.83 -21.30 -4.80
C ARG A 471 10.60 -20.10 -5.33
N PRO A 472 10.86 -19.09 -4.47
CA PRO A 472 11.64 -17.93 -4.88
C PRO A 472 12.97 -18.33 -5.51
N LEU A 473 13.30 -17.68 -6.62
CA LEU A 473 14.51 -17.95 -7.37
C LEU A 473 15.76 -17.85 -6.50
N THR A 474 16.66 -18.80 -6.76
CA THR A 474 17.97 -18.87 -6.13
C THR A 474 18.99 -18.18 -7.04
N VAL A 475 19.59 -17.10 -6.57
CA VAL A 475 20.48 -16.25 -7.36
C VAL A 475 21.79 -15.99 -6.61
N VAL A 476 22.83 -15.65 -7.36
CA VAL A 476 24.07 -15.09 -6.80
C VAL A 476 23.92 -13.58 -6.72
N PHE A 477 23.90 -13.04 -5.51
CA PHE A 477 23.81 -11.61 -5.27
C PHE A 477 25.14 -10.91 -5.59
N GLY A 478 25.08 -9.64 -5.97
CA GLY A 478 26.28 -8.84 -6.26
C GLY A 478 27.25 -8.86 -5.07
N GLY A 479 28.50 -9.27 -5.30
CA GLY A 479 29.53 -9.38 -4.25
C GLY A 479 29.45 -10.63 -3.37
N SER A 480 28.53 -11.57 -3.64
CA SER A 480 28.48 -12.90 -3.02
C SER A 480 29.05 -13.96 -3.97
N SER A 481 29.60 -15.05 -3.43
CA SER A 481 29.87 -16.30 -4.16
C SER A 481 28.82 -17.39 -3.91
N GLU A 482 28.01 -17.24 -2.86
CA GLU A 482 27.00 -18.22 -2.47
C GLU A 482 25.62 -17.85 -3.05
N PRO A 483 24.92 -18.81 -3.68
CA PRO A 483 23.56 -18.60 -4.14
C PRO A 483 22.56 -18.58 -2.97
N ARG A 484 21.57 -17.68 -3.04
CA ARG A 484 20.51 -17.54 -2.03
C ARG A 484 19.16 -17.23 -2.68
N GLN A 485 18.07 -17.61 -2.02
CA GLN A 485 16.71 -17.35 -2.49
C GLN A 485 16.31 -15.87 -2.33
N ILE A 486 15.57 -15.31 -3.29
CA ILE A 486 14.93 -14.00 -3.18
C ILE A 486 13.57 -14.12 -2.45
N ASP A 487 13.61 -14.58 -1.21
CA ASP A 487 12.45 -15.00 -0.40
C ASP A 487 11.91 -13.94 0.57
N SER A 488 12.46 -12.73 0.54
CA SER A 488 12.14 -11.63 1.47
C SER A 488 12.24 -10.27 0.78
N LEU A 489 11.55 -9.26 1.31
CA LEU A 489 11.62 -7.88 0.80
C LEU A 489 13.06 -7.38 0.75
N ARG A 490 13.85 -7.73 1.76
CA ARG A 490 15.26 -7.37 1.83
C ARG A 490 16.08 -7.93 0.66
N ARG A 491 15.90 -9.21 0.35
CA ARG A 491 16.61 -9.87 -0.75
C ARG A 491 16.06 -9.44 -2.10
N PHE A 492 14.77 -9.15 -2.21
CA PHE A 492 14.16 -8.54 -3.39
C PHE A 492 14.84 -7.21 -3.74
N VAL A 493 14.96 -6.33 -2.75
CA VAL A 493 15.68 -5.06 -2.91
C VAL A 493 17.16 -5.27 -3.24
N ALA A 494 17.83 -6.21 -2.58
CA ALA A 494 19.25 -6.49 -2.84
C ALA A 494 19.48 -6.99 -4.27
N PHE A 495 18.61 -7.84 -4.80
CA PHE A 495 18.66 -8.28 -6.20
C PHE A 495 18.44 -7.10 -7.15
N ALA A 496 17.37 -6.32 -6.95
CA ALA A 496 17.05 -5.16 -7.76
C ALA A 496 18.19 -4.14 -7.84
N LYS A 497 18.88 -3.89 -6.73
CA LYS A 497 19.99 -2.93 -6.63
C LYS A 497 21.35 -3.52 -6.99
N ASN A 498 21.42 -4.80 -7.35
CA ASN A 498 22.66 -5.57 -7.59
C ASN A 498 23.66 -5.48 -6.42
N ARG A 499 23.18 -5.68 -5.19
CA ARG A 499 23.98 -5.60 -3.95
C ARG A 499 23.99 -6.93 -3.20
N HIS A 500 24.97 -7.09 -2.31
CA HIS A 500 25.00 -8.18 -1.35
C HIS A 500 23.93 -7.93 -0.27
N PRO A 501 23.02 -8.89 0.04
CA PRO A 501 22.14 -8.77 1.19
C PRO A 501 22.98 -8.97 2.46
N LEU A 502 23.22 -7.89 3.22
CA LEU A 502 24.11 -7.93 4.40
C LEU A 502 23.71 -8.94 5.49
#